data_AF-A0A6J6C6W5-F1
#
_entry.id   AF-A0A6J6C6W5-F1
#
_cell.length_a   1.000
_cell.length_b   1.000
_cell.length_c   1.000
_cell.angle_alpha   90.00
_cell.angle_beta   90.00
_cell.angle_gamma   90.00
#
_symmetry.space_group_name_H-M   'P 1'
#
loop_
_entity.id
_entity.type
_entity.pdbx_description
1 polymer ?
#
loop_
_entity_poly.entity_id
_entity_poly.type
_entity_poly.pdbx_seq_one_letter_code
_entity_poly.pdbx_strand_id
1 'polypeptide(L)'
;MKRTASVVGIFSLASIFLLSPVAQGAAATPGKACKSSELGVQSAFKDSKEGQQTLTCGRLGKKYLWVITKVTIPANLDTKFIKVTGDTSAGAVLGKPKGQPPTALFSADIVKGGGATVAAGASVTVHYTLMAWSTGKVVESSWTTGQTASFPLSGVIKGWQDGIPGMREGGRRLLIVPPALGYGATAQGPIGANETLVFVVDLVKVG
;
A
#
# COMPACT_ATOMS: atom_id res chain seq x y z
N MET A 1 44.98 16.56 58.50
CA MET A 1 44.88 16.67 57.03
C MET A 1 43.66 17.51 56.68
N LYS A 2 43.80 18.36 55.66
CA LYS A 2 42.95 19.50 55.20
C LYS A 2 41.52 19.05 54.86
N ARG A 3 40.45 19.62 55.42
CA ARG A 3 39.62 20.77 54.93
C ARG A 3 39.31 20.81 53.42
N THR A 4 38.02 21.08 53.17
CA THR A 4 37.36 21.87 52.08
C THR A 4 36.62 21.15 50.95
N ALA A 5 35.38 21.61 50.76
CA ALA A 5 34.32 21.23 49.84
C ALA A 5 34.41 21.94 48.46
N SER A 6 33.47 21.58 47.57
CA SER A 6 32.99 22.24 46.31
C SER A 6 33.15 21.30 45.09
N VAL A 7 32.29 21.21 44.06
CA VAL A 7 31.08 21.93 43.60
C VAL A 7 30.54 21.17 42.36
N VAL A 8 29.21 21.04 42.24
CA VAL A 8 28.35 21.18 41.02
C VAL A 8 28.56 20.31 39.76
N GLY A 9 27.42 19.82 39.23
CA GLY A 9 27.19 19.64 37.77
C GLY A 9 26.55 18.29 37.39
N ILE A 10 25.21 18.15 37.39
CA ILE A 10 24.32 18.22 36.22
C ILE A 10 24.70 17.20 35.11
N PHE A 11 23.85 16.19 34.86
CA PHE A 11 23.44 15.64 33.54
C PHE A 11 22.42 14.53 33.84
N SER A 12 21.11 14.74 33.68
CA SER A 12 20.33 14.83 32.43
C SER A 12 19.52 13.55 32.22
N LEU A 13 18.19 13.71 32.36
CA LEU A 13 17.12 13.04 31.62
C LEU A 13 17.44 11.64 31.06
N ALA A 14 17.33 10.61 31.90
CA ALA A 14 16.83 9.33 31.42
C ALA A 14 15.32 9.46 31.22
N SER A 15 14.93 10.11 30.11
CA SER A 15 13.59 9.99 29.54
C SER A 15 13.41 8.55 29.09
N ILE A 16 13.13 7.68 30.05
CA ILE A 16 12.51 6.38 29.82
C ILE A 16 11.12 6.72 29.30
N PHE A 17 11.01 6.86 27.98
CA PHE A 17 9.76 6.67 27.29
C PHE A 17 9.30 5.27 27.69
N LEU A 18 8.40 5.23 28.67
CA LEU A 18 7.51 4.09 28.89
C LEU A 18 6.70 3.97 27.59
N LEU A 19 7.25 3.26 26.61
CA LEU A 19 6.46 2.58 25.61
C LEU A 19 5.61 1.59 26.40
N SER A 20 4.41 2.06 26.74
CA SER A 20 3.34 1.23 27.24
C SER A 20 3.34 -0.06 26.41
N PRO A 21 3.39 -1.23 27.04
CA PRO A 21 3.27 -2.46 26.31
C PRO A 21 1.95 -2.36 25.54
N VAL A 22 2.00 -2.55 24.22
CA VAL A 22 0.81 -2.87 23.43
C VAL A 22 0.16 -4.01 24.18
N ALA A 23 -0.92 -3.71 24.90
CA ALA A 23 -1.62 -4.70 25.68
C ALA A 23 -2.03 -5.79 24.68
N GLN A 24 -1.46 -6.98 24.84
CA GLN A 24 -1.94 -8.19 24.16
C GLN A 24 -3.30 -8.56 24.76
N GLY A 25 -4.30 -7.70 24.55
CA GLY A 25 -5.70 -8.00 24.74
C GLY A 25 -6.15 -8.95 23.64
N ALA A 26 -7.01 -9.90 24.01
CA ALA A 26 -7.61 -10.94 23.18
C ALA A 26 -7.65 -10.59 21.68
N ALA A 27 -7.06 -11.47 20.85
CA ALA A 27 -6.90 -11.34 19.40
C ALA A 27 -8.03 -10.54 18.74
N ALA A 28 -7.80 -9.23 18.58
CA ALA A 28 -8.78 -8.34 18.01
C ALA A 28 -9.07 -8.78 16.58
N THR A 29 -10.34 -9.00 16.28
CA THR A 29 -10.80 -9.55 15.01
C THR A 29 -11.87 -8.62 14.45
N PRO A 30 -11.87 -8.31 13.13
CA PRO A 30 -12.87 -7.44 12.54
C PRO A 30 -14.30 -7.90 12.85
N GLY A 31 -15.16 -6.96 13.25
CA GLY A 31 -16.57 -7.23 13.55
C GLY A 31 -16.83 -7.99 14.86
N LYS A 32 -15.80 -8.35 15.63
CA LYS A 32 -15.98 -8.88 16.99
C LYS A 32 -16.20 -7.75 17.99
N ALA A 33 -16.87 -8.10 19.09
CA ALA A 33 -17.10 -7.17 20.18
C ALA A 33 -15.78 -6.72 20.82
N CYS A 34 -15.69 -5.43 21.10
CA CYS A 34 -14.71 -4.85 22.01
C CYS A 34 -15.41 -4.32 23.26
N LYS A 35 -14.66 -4.04 24.32
CA LYS A 35 -15.19 -3.44 25.54
C LYS A 35 -15.36 -1.93 25.33
N SER A 36 -16.29 -1.32 26.07
CA SER A 36 -16.44 0.15 26.08
C SER A 36 -15.16 0.85 26.55
N SER A 37 -14.39 0.22 27.45
CA SER A 37 -13.08 0.68 27.91
C SER A 37 -12.01 0.66 26.83
N GLU A 38 -12.25 -0.05 25.72
CA GLU A 38 -11.34 -0.14 24.58
C GLU A 38 -11.74 0.85 23.47
N LEU A 39 -12.77 1.68 23.65
CA LEU A 39 -13.20 2.65 22.62
C LEU A 39 -12.03 3.56 22.21
N GLY A 40 -11.74 3.58 20.90
CA GLY A 40 -10.60 4.33 20.35
C GLY A 40 -9.25 3.61 20.44
N VAL A 41 -9.15 2.49 21.15
CA VAL A 41 -7.94 1.65 21.19
C VAL A 41 -7.71 1.03 19.82
N GLN A 42 -6.46 1.09 19.37
CA GLN A 42 -5.98 0.44 18.15
C GLN A 42 -5.37 -0.92 18.47
N SER A 43 -5.61 -1.91 17.62
CA SER A 43 -5.01 -3.23 17.68
C SER A 43 -4.59 -3.70 16.29
N ALA A 44 -3.58 -4.55 16.21
CA ALA A 44 -3.14 -5.14 14.96
C ALA A 44 -3.83 -6.50 14.76
N PHE A 45 -4.44 -6.69 13.59
CA PHE A 45 -4.96 -7.96 13.12
C PHE A 45 -4.13 -8.44 11.93
N LYS A 46 -3.61 -9.66 12.00
CA LYS A 46 -2.82 -10.23 10.90
C LYS A 46 -3.67 -11.24 10.16
N ASP A 47 -4.21 -10.83 9.02
CA ASP A 47 -4.89 -11.72 8.10
C ASP A 47 -3.85 -12.45 7.23
N SER A 48 -3.98 -13.77 7.11
CA SER A 48 -3.07 -14.57 6.28
C SER A 48 -3.19 -14.28 4.77
N LYS A 49 -4.25 -13.60 4.33
CA LYS A 49 -4.57 -13.26 2.93
C LYS A 49 -4.47 -11.76 2.65
N GLU A 50 -4.69 -10.91 3.66
CA GLU A 50 -4.78 -9.44 3.50
C GLU A 50 -3.68 -8.68 4.27
N GLY A 51 -2.89 -9.37 5.09
CA GLY A 51 -1.76 -8.80 5.81
C GLY A 51 -2.13 -8.09 7.11
N GLN A 52 -1.38 -7.06 7.53
CA GLN A 52 -1.50 -6.49 8.88
C GLN A 52 -2.50 -5.31 8.95
N GLN A 53 -3.75 -5.59 9.26
CA GLN A 53 -4.76 -4.57 9.45
C GLN A 53 -4.64 -3.92 10.84
N THR A 54 -4.96 -2.64 10.91
CA THR A 54 -5.18 -1.91 12.17
C THR A 54 -6.67 -1.81 12.40
N LEU A 55 -7.13 -2.36 13.51
CA LEU A 55 -8.50 -2.27 13.98
C LEU A 55 -8.58 -1.19 15.04
N THR A 56 -9.58 -0.33 14.98
CA THR A 56 -9.97 0.54 16.10
C THR A 56 -11.29 0.06 16.65
N CYS A 57 -11.40 -0.05 17.96
CA CYS A 57 -12.69 -0.27 18.59
C CYS A 57 -13.56 0.98 18.40
N GLY A 58 -14.64 0.83 17.64
CA GLY A 58 -15.62 1.86 17.34
C GLY A 58 -16.97 1.54 17.98
N ARG A 59 -17.81 2.57 18.13
CA ARG A 59 -19.18 2.43 18.60
C ARG A 59 -20.13 2.31 17.41
N LEU A 60 -20.82 1.18 17.28
CA LEU A 60 -21.85 0.95 16.27
C LEU A 60 -23.20 0.78 16.97
N GLY A 61 -23.96 1.87 17.08
CA GLY A 61 -25.20 1.93 17.83
C GLY A 61 -24.99 1.68 19.34
N LYS A 62 -25.62 0.63 19.88
CA LYS A 62 -25.48 0.21 21.28
C LYS A 62 -24.31 -0.76 21.52
N LYS A 63 -23.57 -1.15 20.47
CA LYS A 63 -22.48 -2.12 20.53
C LYS A 63 -21.13 -1.46 20.29
N TYR A 64 -20.09 -2.05 20.84
CA TYR A 64 -18.69 -1.69 20.59
C TYR A 64 -18.07 -2.81 19.77
N LEU A 65 -17.55 -2.48 18.58
CA LEU A 65 -17.01 -3.46 17.64
C LEU A 65 -15.63 -3.03 17.16
N TRP A 66 -14.76 -3.99 16.90
CA TRP A 66 -13.51 -3.77 16.19
C TRP A 66 -13.80 -3.45 14.72
N VAL A 67 -13.46 -2.25 14.28
CA VAL A 67 -13.63 -1.77 12.91
C VAL A 67 -12.25 -1.60 12.28
N ILE A 68 -12.07 -2.04 11.04
CA ILE A 68 -10.83 -1.79 10.30
C ILE A 68 -10.77 -0.29 10.01
N THR A 69 -9.77 0.38 10.56
CA THR A 69 -9.58 1.83 10.37
C THR A 69 -8.37 2.14 9.51
N LYS A 70 -7.41 1.23 9.44
CA LYS A 70 -6.26 1.36 8.54
C LYS A 70 -5.81 -0.03 8.11
N VAL A 71 -5.74 -0.27 6.80
CA VAL A 71 -5.07 -1.47 6.27
C VAL A 71 -3.59 -1.12 6.15
N THR A 72 -2.78 -1.59 7.08
CA THR A 72 -1.33 -1.52 6.94
C THR A 72 -0.91 -2.71 6.09
N ILE A 73 -0.61 -2.46 4.81
CA ILE A 73 0.01 -3.47 3.96
C ILE A 73 1.17 -4.06 4.77
N PRO A 74 1.26 -5.40 4.95
CA PRO A 74 2.38 -5.99 5.65
C PRO A 74 3.60 -5.49 4.90
N ALA A 75 4.38 -4.66 5.59
CA ALA A 75 5.47 -3.95 4.98
C ALA A 75 6.33 -4.96 4.20
N ASN A 76 6.55 -4.66 2.92
CA ASN A 76 7.48 -5.36 2.03
C ASN A 76 6.95 -6.68 1.44
N LEU A 77 6.10 -6.59 0.40
CA LEU A 77 6.34 -7.53 -0.71
C LEU A 77 7.60 -7.02 -1.43
N ASP A 78 8.77 -7.52 -1.00
CA ASP A 78 9.95 -7.52 -1.86
C ASP A 78 9.67 -8.59 -2.90
N THR A 79 8.96 -8.21 -3.97
CA THR A 79 8.90 -9.09 -5.13
C THR A 79 10.32 -9.31 -5.61
N LYS A 80 10.59 -10.40 -6.33
CA LYS A 80 11.91 -10.63 -6.93
C LYS A 80 12.41 -9.46 -7.80
N PHE A 81 11.50 -8.57 -8.20
CA PHE A 81 11.74 -7.44 -9.10
C PHE A 81 11.81 -6.10 -8.38
N ILE A 82 10.81 -5.78 -7.56
CA ILE A 82 10.64 -4.46 -6.97
C ILE A 82 10.03 -4.54 -5.57
N LYS A 83 10.53 -3.68 -4.69
CA LYS A 83 9.96 -3.48 -3.36
C LYS A 83 8.82 -2.47 -3.45
N VAL A 84 7.64 -2.86 -3.01
CA VAL A 84 6.46 -1.97 -2.92
C VAL A 84 6.10 -1.75 -1.45
N THR A 85 5.94 -0.48 -1.08
CA THR A 85 5.56 -0.05 0.28
C THR A 85 4.53 1.09 0.23
N GLY A 86 4.04 1.55 1.38
CA GLY A 86 2.99 2.57 1.49
C GLY A 86 1.61 1.96 1.77
N ASP A 87 0.69 2.72 2.34
CA ASP A 87 -0.71 2.28 2.55
C ASP A 87 -1.58 2.54 1.31
N THR A 88 -2.74 1.91 1.19
CA THR A 88 -3.66 2.11 0.03
C THR A 88 -4.44 3.42 0.10
N SER A 89 -4.35 4.12 1.24
CA SER A 89 -4.86 5.48 1.45
C SER A 89 -3.87 6.58 1.05
N ALA A 90 -2.66 6.19 0.63
CA ALA A 90 -1.60 7.07 0.18
C ALA A 90 -0.90 6.48 -1.05
N GLY A 91 -0.09 7.29 -1.73
CA GLY A 91 0.71 6.81 -2.85
C GLY A 91 1.65 5.67 -2.46
N ALA A 92 1.78 4.68 -3.35
CA ALA A 92 2.75 3.62 -3.19
C ALA A 92 4.17 4.18 -3.30
N VAL A 93 5.07 3.72 -2.43
CA VAL A 93 6.50 3.99 -2.53
C VAL A 93 7.18 2.79 -3.19
N LEU A 94 7.72 3.05 -4.37
CA LEU A 94 8.41 2.08 -5.21
C LEU A 94 9.92 2.14 -4.99
N GLY A 95 10.52 1.00 -4.66
CA GLY A 95 11.98 0.85 -4.69
C GLY A 95 12.53 0.80 -6.12
N LYS A 96 13.86 0.88 -6.25
CA LYS A 96 14.51 0.70 -7.55
C LYS A 96 14.27 -0.73 -8.07
N PRO A 97 13.94 -0.92 -9.36
CA PRO A 97 13.86 -2.25 -9.97
C PRO A 97 15.19 -3.02 -9.85
N LYS A 98 15.09 -4.33 -9.68
CA LYS A 98 16.21 -5.26 -9.54
C LYS A 98 16.19 -6.30 -10.65
N GLY A 99 17.36 -6.64 -11.17
CA GLY A 99 17.53 -7.67 -12.20
C GLY A 99 16.98 -7.26 -13.57
N GLN A 100 16.77 -8.26 -14.42
CA GLN A 100 16.16 -8.08 -15.74
C GLN A 100 14.64 -7.97 -15.62
N PRO A 101 13.99 -7.10 -16.41
CA PRO A 101 12.53 -7.04 -16.45
C PRO A 101 11.94 -8.35 -16.98
N PRO A 102 10.75 -8.76 -16.50
CA PRO A 102 10.05 -9.89 -17.06
C PRO A 102 9.66 -9.62 -18.51
N THR A 103 9.79 -10.64 -19.37
CA THR A 103 9.39 -10.59 -20.78
C THR A 103 7.90 -10.80 -21.00
N ALA A 104 7.22 -11.41 -20.01
CA ALA A 104 5.78 -11.55 -19.96
C ALA A 104 5.19 -10.59 -18.92
N LEU A 105 3.89 -10.31 -19.03
CA LEU A 105 3.17 -9.53 -18.01
C LEU A 105 3.33 -10.18 -16.63
N PHE A 106 3.88 -9.44 -15.69
CA PHE A 106 3.86 -9.83 -14.28
C PHE A 106 2.72 -9.09 -13.57
N SER A 107 1.95 -9.82 -12.78
CA SER A 107 0.85 -9.28 -11.98
C SER A 107 0.87 -9.91 -10.59
N ALA A 108 0.79 -9.07 -9.56
CA ALA A 108 0.72 -9.51 -8.18
C ALA A 108 -0.18 -8.60 -7.34
N ASP A 109 -1.16 -9.18 -6.65
CA ASP A 109 -1.92 -8.48 -5.63
C ASP A 109 -1.01 -8.21 -4.42
N ILE A 110 -0.76 -6.94 -4.17
CA ILE A 110 -0.09 -6.46 -2.96
C ILE A 110 -1.11 -6.34 -1.83
N VAL A 111 -2.32 -5.90 -2.18
CA VAL A 111 -3.52 -5.91 -1.32
C VAL A 111 -4.67 -6.43 -2.16
N LYS A 112 -5.36 -7.45 -1.69
CA LYS A 112 -6.39 -8.11 -2.50
C LYS A 112 -7.66 -7.27 -2.69
N GLY A 113 -8.02 -6.47 -1.68
CA GLY A 113 -9.29 -5.75 -1.65
C GLY A 113 -10.48 -6.64 -1.30
N GLY A 114 -11.56 -5.99 -0.85
CA GLY A 114 -12.75 -6.64 -0.30
C GLY A 114 -14.00 -6.56 -1.18
N GLY A 115 -14.07 -5.58 -2.08
CA GLY A 115 -15.30 -5.21 -2.78
C GLY A 115 -15.54 -5.92 -4.12
N ALA A 116 -16.17 -5.21 -5.05
CA ALA A 116 -16.53 -5.76 -6.36
C ALA A 116 -15.29 -6.19 -7.14
N THR A 117 -15.42 -7.22 -7.99
CA THR A 117 -14.32 -7.78 -8.79
C THR A 117 -14.38 -7.22 -10.21
N VAL A 118 -13.25 -6.78 -10.73
CA VAL A 118 -13.15 -6.24 -12.10
C VAL A 118 -13.35 -7.35 -13.12
N ALA A 119 -14.36 -7.20 -13.99
CA ALA A 119 -14.54 -8.02 -15.17
C ALA A 119 -13.69 -7.50 -16.35
N ALA A 120 -13.41 -8.38 -17.32
CA ALA A 120 -12.74 -7.96 -18.55
C ALA A 120 -13.57 -6.88 -19.28
N GLY A 121 -12.91 -5.83 -19.75
CA GLY A 121 -13.55 -4.73 -20.47
C GLY A 121 -14.35 -3.74 -19.59
N ALA A 122 -14.40 -3.94 -18.27
CA ALA A 122 -15.07 -3.01 -17.35
C ALA A 122 -14.42 -1.62 -17.34
N SER A 123 -15.13 -0.64 -16.80
CA SER A 123 -14.53 0.64 -16.41
C SER A 123 -13.99 0.55 -15.00
N VAL A 124 -12.84 1.17 -14.74
CA VAL A 124 -12.22 1.21 -13.42
C VAL A 124 -11.90 2.63 -13.01
N THR A 125 -12.18 2.97 -11.76
CA THR A 125 -11.67 4.18 -11.10
C THR A 125 -10.53 3.78 -10.20
N VAL A 126 -9.37 4.39 -10.39
CA VAL A 126 -8.13 3.99 -9.74
C VAL A 126 -7.32 5.20 -9.28
N HIS A 127 -6.47 4.98 -8.29
CA HIS A 127 -5.19 5.68 -8.28
C HIS A 127 -4.11 4.79 -8.89
N TYR A 128 -3.09 5.39 -9.48
CA TYR A 128 -1.93 4.66 -9.96
C TYR A 128 -0.63 5.44 -9.79
N THR A 129 0.47 4.69 -9.85
CA THR A 129 1.82 5.22 -10.00
C THR A 129 2.52 4.46 -11.11
N LEU A 130 3.07 5.20 -12.06
CA LEU A 130 3.82 4.71 -13.20
C LEU A 130 5.31 5.03 -13.01
N MET A 131 6.14 4.01 -13.13
CA MET A 131 7.60 4.11 -13.12
C MET A 131 8.19 3.49 -14.39
N ALA A 132 9.20 4.14 -14.95
CA ALA A 132 10.01 3.56 -16.02
C ALA A 132 11.02 2.59 -15.40
N TRP A 133 11.05 1.34 -15.88
CA TRP A 133 11.94 0.31 -15.34
C TRP A 133 13.41 0.70 -15.50
N SER A 134 13.82 1.17 -16.69
CA SER A 134 15.21 1.46 -17.03
C SER A 134 15.87 2.46 -16.08
N THR A 135 15.14 3.50 -15.68
CA THR A 135 15.63 4.56 -14.80
C THR A 135 15.26 4.33 -13.34
N GLY A 136 14.24 3.52 -13.07
CA GLY A 136 13.64 3.37 -11.74
C GLY A 136 13.00 4.66 -11.22
N LYS A 137 12.64 5.59 -12.10
CA LYS A 137 11.99 6.86 -11.73
C LYS A 137 10.50 6.79 -11.96
N VAL A 138 9.75 7.34 -11.00
CA VAL A 138 8.32 7.60 -11.18
C VAL A 138 8.17 8.66 -12.26
N VAL A 139 7.42 8.31 -13.30
CA VAL A 139 7.09 9.14 -14.45
C VAL A 139 5.81 9.93 -14.15
N GLU A 140 4.84 9.25 -13.55
CA GLU A 140 3.52 9.82 -13.30
C GLU A 140 2.88 9.15 -12.08
N SER A 141 2.09 9.91 -11.32
CA SER A 141 1.28 9.34 -10.24
C SER A 141 0.06 10.21 -9.97
N SER A 142 -1.13 9.60 -10.00
CA SER A 142 -2.39 10.28 -9.67
C SER A 142 -2.43 10.71 -8.20
N TRP A 143 -1.61 10.09 -7.35
CA TRP A 143 -1.50 10.45 -5.94
C TRP A 143 -0.84 11.82 -5.72
N THR A 144 -0.13 12.36 -6.73
CA THR A 144 0.47 13.71 -6.64
C THR A 144 -0.59 14.81 -6.58
N THR A 145 -1.71 14.63 -7.28
CA THR A 145 -2.86 15.55 -7.26
C THR A 145 -3.94 15.10 -6.29
N GLY A 146 -3.88 13.86 -5.80
CA GLY A 146 -4.91 13.24 -4.96
C GLY A 146 -6.21 12.95 -5.70
N GLN A 147 -6.27 13.15 -7.02
CA GLN A 147 -7.46 12.90 -7.83
C GLN A 147 -7.38 11.49 -8.43
N THR A 148 -8.49 10.74 -8.34
CA THR A 148 -8.62 9.44 -9.01
C THR A 148 -8.81 9.62 -10.50
N ALA A 149 -8.29 8.68 -11.29
CA ALA A 149 -8.52 8.62 -12.73
C ALA A 149 -9.49 7.47 -13.05
N SER A 150 -10.37 7.68 -14.04
CA SER A 150 -11.31 6.66 -14.50
C SER A 150 -11.01 6.28 -15.94
N PHE A 151 -10.93 4.99 -16.21
CA PHE A 151 -10.58 4.45 -17.51
C PHE A 151 -11.50 3.29 -17.90
N PRO A 152 -12.03 3.24 -19.13
CA PRO A 152 -12.50 1.99 -19.70
C PRO A 152 -11.28 1.10 -20.00
N LEU A 153 -11.29 -0.17 -19.56
CA LEU A 153 -10.14 -1.05 -19.79
C LEU A 153 -9.82 -1.20 -21.28
N SER A 154 -10.83 -1.20 -22.15
CA SER A 154 -10.65 -1.26 -23.61
C SER A 154 -9.87 -0.06 -24.19
N GLY A 155 -9.78 1.07 -23.48
CA GLY A 155 -9.13 2.29 -23.93
C GLY A 155 -7.70 2.49 -23.41
N VAL A 156 -7.13 1.53 -22.68
CA VAL A 156 -5.78 1.61 -22.11
C VAL A 156 -4.86 0.53 -22.68
N ILE A 157 -3.57 0.59 -22.34
CA ILE A 157 -2.55 -0.36 -22.82
C ILE A 157 -2.93 -1.83 -22.52
N LYS A 158 -2.49 -2.75 -23.38
CA LYS A 158 -2.84 -4.18 -23.28
C LYS A 158 -2.45 -4.80 -21.93
N GLY A 159 -1.35 -4.34 -21.33
CA GLY A 159 -0.93 -4.77 -20.00
C GLY A 159 -1.96 -4.47 -18.90
N TRP A 160 -2.71 -3.38 -18.99
CA TRP A 160 -3.81 -3.09 -18.06
C TRP A 160 -5.02 -3.97 -18.36
N GLN A 161 -5.36 -4.14 -19.65
CA GLN A 161 -6.47 -5.00 -20.08
C GLN A 161 -6.31 -6.43 -19.59
N ASP A 162 -5.09 -6.96 -19.58
CA ASP A 162 -4.80 -8.33 -19.16
C ASP A 162 -4.50 -8.44 -17.66
N GLY A 163 -3.91 -7.39 -17.07
CA GLY A 163 -3.40 -7.42 -15.69
C GLY A 163 -4.40 -7.01 -14.62
N ILE A 164 -5.39 -6.17 -14.95
CA ILE A 164 -6.37 -5.66 -13.98
C ILE A 164 -7.55 -6.60 -13.73
N PRO A 165 -8.09 -7.36 -14.71
CA PRO A 165 -9.19 -8.27 -14.45
C PRO A 165 -8.93 -9.21 -13.25
N GLY A 166 -9.98 -9.47 -12.47
CA GLY A 166 -9.90 -10.23 -11.22
C GLY A 166 -9.38 -9.45 -10.01
N MET A 167 -8.94 -8.19 -10.15
CA MET A 167 -8.67 -7.29 -9.03
C MET A 167 -9.98 -6.90 -8.31
N ARG A 168 -9.93 -6.60 -7.01
CA ARG A 168 -11.11 -6.24 -6.22
C ARG A 168 -10.99 -4.85 -5.62
N GLU A 169 -12.12 -4.14 -5.47
CA GLU A 169 -12.14 -2.77 -4.90
C GLU A 169 -11.48 -2.72 -3.52
N GLY A 170 -10.74 -1.63 -3.28
CA GLY A 170 -9.87 -1.45 -2.12
C GLY A 170 -8.55 -2.22 -2.22
N GLY A 171 -8.30 -2.92 -3.34
CA GLY A 171 -7.06 -3.64 -3.60
C GLY A 171 -5.95 -2.76 -4.17
N ARG A 172 -4.72 -3.26 -4.07
CA ARG A 172 -3.50 -2.72 -4.68
C ARG A 172 -2.81 -3.82 -5.47
N ARG A 173 -2.52 -3.59 -6.73
CA ARG A 173 -1.87 -4.56 -7.63
C ARG A 173 -0.63 -3.95 -8.25
N LEU A 174 0.45 -4.72 -8.25
CA LEU A 174 1.66 -4.42 -9.00
C LEU A 174 1.58 -5.09 -10.36
N LEU A 175 1.79 -4.31 -11.42
CA LEU A 175 1.96 -4.80 -12.79
C LEU A 175 3.35 -4.41 -13.29
N ILE A 176 4.06 -5.36 -13.90
CA ILE A 176 5.27 -5.08 -14.68
C ILE A 176 4.95 -5.46 -16.12
N VAL A 177 4.85 -4.44 -16.97
CA VAL A 177 4.33 -4.53 -18.32
C VAL A 177 5.49 -4.46 -19.31
N PRO A 178 5.80 -5.55 -20.04
CA PRO A 178 6.83 -5.53 -21.07
C PRO A 178 6.41 -4.59 -22.23
N PRO A 179 7.35 -4.11 -23.04
CA PRO A 179 7.06 -3.08 -24.05
C PRO A 179 5.98 -3.49 -25.05
N ALA A 180 5.93 -4.77 -25.42
CA ALA A 180 4.92 -5.33 -26.34
C ALA A 180 3.47 -5.20 -25.83
N LEU A 181 3.28 -5.05 -24.52
CA LEU A 181 1.98 -4.84 -23.88
C LEU A 181 1.79 -3.39 -23.36
N GLY A 182 2.80 -2.54 -23.57
CA GLY A 182 2.83 -1.12 -23.21
C GLY A 182 2.83 -0.22 -24.44
N TYR A 183 3.85 0.64 -24.56
CA TYR A 183 4.00 1.60 -25.66
C TYR A 183 4.87 1.11 -26.83
N GLY A 184 5.41 -0.10 -26.76
CA GLY A 184 6.21 -0.71 -27.83
C GLY A 184 7.47 0.10 -28.18
N ALA A 185 7.79 0.20 -29.47
CA ALA A 185 8.96 0.91 -29.98
C ALA A 185 8.79 2.43 -30.03
N THR A 186 7.67 2.97 -29.55
CA THR A 186 7.37 4.40 -29.58
C THR A 186 7.65 5.01 -28.20
N ALA A 187 8.43 6.11 -28.17
CA ALA A 187 8.60 6.89 -26.95
C ALA A 187 7.33 7.71 -26.66
N GLN A 188 6.99 7.87 -25.39
CA GLN A 188 5.82 8.63 -24.95
C GLN A 188 6.17 9.52 -23.77
N GLY A 189 6.30 10.83 -24.02
CA GLY A 189 6.69 11.80 -22.99
C GLY A 189 8.03 11.40 -22.33
N PRO A 190 8.09 11.18 -21.00
CA PRO A 190 9.32 10.76 -20.31
C PRO A 190 9.67 9.27 -20.49
N ILE A 191 8.83 8.50 -21.19
CA ILE A 191 8.97 7.06 -21.38
C ILE A 191 9.70 6.80 -22.69
N GLY A 192 10.83 6.10 -22.62
CA GLY A 192 11.61 5.73 -23.80
C GLY A 192 10.93 4.68 -24.69
N ALA A 193 11.43 4.54 -25.91
CA ALA A 193 11.08 3.41 -26.77
C ALA A 193 11.52 2.08 -26.14
N ASN A 194 10.73 1.02 -26.33
CA ASN A 194 10.97 -0.32 -25.78
C ASN A 194 11.10 -0.34 -24.25
N GLU A 195 10.44 0.58 -23.54
CA GLU A 195 10.50 0.68 -22.09
C GLU A 195 9.57 -0.33 -21.40
N THR A 196 10.07 -0.97 -20.34
CA THR A 196 9.23 -1.78 -19.44
C THR A 196 8.58 -0.86 -18.41
N LEU A 197 7.28 -0.98 -18.24
CA LEU A 197 6.51 -0.10 -17.36
C LEU A 197 6.21 -0.81 -16.05
N VAL A 198 6.41 -0.12 -14.94
CA VAL A 198 5.99 -0.59 -13.61
C VAL A 198 4.80 0.23 -13.17
N PHE A 199 3.66 -0.43 -12.97
CA PHE A 199 2.46 0.19 -12.43
C PHE A 199 2.15 -0.37 -11.05
N VAL A 200 1.86 0.51 -10.11
CA VAL A 200 1.08 0.15 -8.92
C VAL A 200 -0.28 0.79 -9.08
N VAL A 201 -1.32 -0.06 -9.09
CA VAL A 201 -2.71 0.34 -9.27
C VAL A 201 -3.45 0.10 -7.97
N ASP A 202 -4.13 1.14 -7.48
CA ASP A 202 -5.04 1.12 -6.35
C ASP A 202 -6.46 1.21 -6.88
N LEU A 203 -7.24 0.13 -6.74
CA LEU A 203 -8.59 0.09 -7.26
C LEU A 203 -9.57 0.73 -6.28
N VAL A 204 -10.16 1.84 -6.70
CA VAL A 204 -11.13 2.58 -5.90
C VAL A 204 -12.54 2.06 -6.17
N LYS A 205 -12.90 1.88 -7.45
CA LYS A 205 -14.24 1.47 -7.85
C LYS A 205 -14.27 0.72 -9.17
N VAL A 206 -15.20 -0.22 -9.29
CA VAL A 206 -15.59 -0.86 -10.55
C VAL A 206 -16.86 -0.18 -11.10
N GLY A 207 -16.82 0.19 -12.38
CA GLY A 207 -17.92 0.85 -13.10
C GLY A 207 -18.83 -0.09 -13.85
#